data_AF-A0A966EPR2-F1
#
_entry.id   AF-A0A966EPR2-F1
#
_cell.length_a   1.000
_cell.length_b   1.000
_cell.length_c   1.000
_cell.angle_alpha   90.00
_cell.angle_beta   90.00
_cell.angle_gamma   90.00
#
_symmetry.space_group_name_H-M   'P 1'
#
loop_
_entity.id
_entity.type
_entity.pdbx_description
1 polymer ?
#
loop_
_entity_poly.entity_id
_entity_poly.type
_entity_poly.pdbx_seq_one_letter_code
_entity_poly.pdbx_strand_id
1 'polypeptide(L)'
;KAGGAKKGRKALAAESGVAEGLLLEWVNRADLVRVRGVGGEYSDLLEKSGVDTVKVLRNRNAANLHAKLHETNQSKKRPLVRRPPSLGEVERWVAHAKELDPMVTH
;
A
#
# COMPACT_ATOMS: atom_id res chain seq x y z
N LYS A 1 -17.70 2.15 -4.13
CA LYS A 1 -16.51 1.27 -4.15
C LYS A 1 -16.41 0.50 -5.49
N ALA A 2 -16.30 1.19 -6.63
CA ALA A 2 -16.40 0.53 -7.95
C ALA A 2 -15.19 -0.37 -8.27
N GLY A 3 -13.96 0.02 -7.90
CA GLY A 3 -12.74 -0.76 -8.18
C GLY A 3 -12.32 -1.78 -7.11
N GLY A 4 -13.10 -1.96 -6.04
CA GLY A 4 -12.72 -2.85 -4.93
C GLY A 4 -12.70 -4.33 -5.34
N ALA A 5 -13.62 -4.74 -6.21
CA ALA A 5 -13.71 -6.10 -6.72
C ALA A 5 -13.16 -6.21 -8.14
N LYS A 6 -12.62 -7.38 -8.50
CA LYS A 6 -12.10 -7.67 -9.85
C LYS A 6 -13.09 -7.35 -10.97
N LYS A 7 -14.35 -7.76 -10.82
CA LYS A 7 -15.42 -7.47 -11.80
C LYS A 7 -15.60 -5.96 -12.02
N GLY A 8 -15.56 -5.18 -10.94
CA GLY A 8 -15.69 -3.73 -11.01
C GLY A 8 -14.46 -3.05 -11.63
N ARG A 9 -13.25 -3.54 -11.35
CA ARG A 9 -12.03 -3.08 -12.04
C ARG A 9 -12.07 -3.36 -13.53
N LYS A 10 -12.53 -4.55 -13.96
CA LYS A 10 -12.68 -4.88 -15.38
C LYS A 10 -13.66 -3.94 -16.09
N ALA A 11 -14.77 -3.60 -15.44
CA ALA A 11 -15.73 -2.63 -15.98
C ALA A 11 -15.11 -1.23 -16.11
N LEU A 12 -14.43 -0.76 -15.06
CA LEU A 12 -13.73 0.53 -15.08
C LEU A 12 -12.62 0.56 -16.14
N ALA A 13 -11.90 -0.54 -16.37
CA ALA A 13 -10.88 -0.63 -17.40
C ALA A 13 -11.48 -0.44 -18.80
N ALA A 14 -12.61 -1.10 -19.06
CA ALA A 14 -13.32 -0.97 -20.34
C ALA A 14 -13.88 0.43 -20.57
N GLU A 15 -14.38 1.09 -19.53
CA GLU A 15 -14.99 2.42 -19.62
C GLU A 15 -13.95 3.55 -19.71
N SER A 16 -12.88 3.46 -18.92
CA SER A 16 -11.86 4.52 -18.83
C SER A 16 -10.71 4.35 -19.83
N GLY A 17 -10.58 3.18 -20.46
CA GLY A 17 -9.40 2.82 -21.27
C GLY A 17 -8.13 2.60 -20.46
N VAL A 18 -8.20 2.61 -19.12
CA VAL A 18 -7.06 2.37 -18.23
C VAL A 18 -6.83 0.88 -18.06
N ALA A 19 -5.57 0.45 -18.12
CA ALA A 19 -5.21 -0.95 -17.90
C ALA A 19 -5.66 -1.45 -16.51
N GLU A 20 -6.23 -2.65 -16.44
CA GLU A 20 -6.74 -3.24 -15.19
C GLU A 20 -5.64 -3.35 -14.11
N GLY A 21 -4.40 -3.60 -14.51
CA GLY A 21 -3.25 -3.62 -13.60
C GLY A 21 -2.99 -2.26 -12.93
N LEU A 22 -3.09 -1.17 -13.69
CA LEU A 22 -2.90 0.17 -13.14
C LEU A 22 -4.05 0.55 -12.20
N LEU A 23 -5.28 0.16 -12.54
CA LEU A 23 -6.42 0.30 -11.64
C LEU A 23 -6.23 -0.49 -10.35
N LEU A 24 -5.69 -1.72 -10.42
CA LEU A 24 -5.37 -2.52 -9.25
C LEU A 24 -4.34 -1.83 -8.36
N GLU A 25 -3.25 -1.30 -8.92
CA GLU A 25 -2.25 -0.53 -8.17
C GLU A 25 -2.89 0.66 -7.46
N TRP A 26 -3.71 1.44 -8.16
CA TRP A 26 -4.36 2.62 -7.59
C TRP A 26 -5.33 2.28 -6.45
N VAL A 27 -6.15 1.24 -6.60
CA VAL A 27 -7.09 0.85 -5.52
C VAL A 27 -6.36 0.24 -4.33
N ASN A 28 -5.27 -0.48 -4.56
CA ASN A 28 -4.42 -1.02 -3.50
C ASN A 28 -3.78 0.10 -2.68
N ARG A 29 -3.19 1.10 -3.35
CA ARG A 29 -2.65 2.29 -2.68
C ARG A 29 -3.73 3.07 -1.94
N ALA A 30 -4.89 3.25 -2.55
CA ALA A 30 -6.03 3.91 -1.91
C ALA A 30 -6.50 3.17 -0.65
N ASP A 31 -6.44 1.84 -0.62
CA ASP A 31 -6.76 1.05 0.57
C ASP A 31 -5.69 1.21 1.66
N LEU A 32 -4.41 1.23 1.30
CA LEU A 32 -3.30 1.46 2.24
C LEU A 32 -3.33 2.85 2.88
N VAL A 33 -3.73 3.90 2.14
CA VAL A 33 -3.84 5.27 2.66
C VAL A 33 -4.92 5.40 3.75
N ARG A 34 -5.83 4.44 3.88
CA ARG A 34 -6.78 4.39 5.02
C ARG A 34 -6.07 4.13 6.35
N VAL A 35 -4.84 3.60 6.32
CA VAL A 35 -4.04 3.40 7.53
C VAL A 35 -3.55 4.77 8.03
N ARG A 36 -3.89 5.15 9.27
CA ARG A 36 -3.50 6.44 9.84
C ARG A 36 -1.99 6.63 9.78
N GLY A 37 -1.55 7.75 9.19
CA GLY A 37 -0.15 8.07 9.00
C GLY A 37 0.48 7.50 7.73
N VAL A 38 -0.25 6.73 6.92
CA VAL A 38 0.18 6.29 5.58
C VAL A 38 -0.39 7.27 4.56
N GLY A 39 0.46 8.18 4.05
CA GLY A 39 0.14 9.03 2.90
C GLY A 39 0.49 8.36 1.57
N GLY A 40 0.30 9.07 0.46
CA GLY A 40 0.59 8.54 -0.88
C GLY A 40 2.03 8.04 -1.05
N GLU A 41 3.03 8.82 -0.61
CA GLU A 41 4.44 8.42 -0.73
C GLU A 41 4.78 7.18 0.12
N TYR A 42 4.20 7.06 1.33
CA TYR A 42 4.39 5.88 2.17
C TYR A 42 3.63 4.66 1.62
N SER A 43 2.47 4.86 1.01
CA SER A 43 1.76 3.80 0.30
C SER A 43 2.58 3.28 -0.88
N ASP A 44 3.20 4.18 -1.66
CA ASP A 44 4.09 3.80 -2.75
C ASP A 44 5.30 3.03 -2.23
N LEU A 45 5.91 3.50 -1.14
CA LEU A 45 7.04 2.83 -0.52
C LEU A 45 6.65 1.43 -0.01
N LEU A 46 5.51 1.29 0.66
CA LEU A 46 4.97 0.01 1.11
C LEU A 46 4.78 -0.96 -0.04
N GLU A 47 4.15 -0.53 -1.14
CA GLU A 47 3.94 -1.35 -2.32
C GLU A 47 5.28 -1.82 -2.91
N LYS A 48 6.24 -0.90 -3.08
CA LYS A 48 7.57 -1.25 -3.62
C LYS A 48 8.40 -2.10 -2.66
N SER A 49 8.06 -2.12 -1.37
CA SER A 49 8.61 -3.04 -0.37
C SER A 49 7.84 -4.38 -0.28
N GLY A 50 6.88 -4.64 -1.16
CA GLY A 50 6.11 -5.90 -1.21
C GLY A 50 4.90 -5.92 -0.26
N VAL A 51 4.38 -4.75 0.11
CA VAL A 51 3.16 -4.58 0.90
C VAL A 51 2.16 -3.78 0.08
N ASP A 52 1.39 -4.48 -0.74
CA ASP A 52 0.41 -3.92 -1.66
C ASP A 52 -1.00 -3.81 -1.06
N THR A 53 -1.28 -4.48 0.06
CA THR A 53 -2.62 -4.49 0.67
C THR A 53 -2.58 -4.35 2.18
N VAL A 54 -3.70 -3.85 2.74
CA VAL A 54 -3.94 -3.81 4.19
C VAL A 54 -3.84 -5.22 4.80
N LYS A 55 -4.31 -6.25 4.08
CA LYS A 55 -4.20 -7.66 4.49
C LYS A 55 -2.76 -8.14 4.61
N VAL A 56 -1.86 -7.70 3.73
CA VAL A 56 -0.43 -8.01 3.86
C VAL A 56 0.17 -7.22 5.01
N LEU A 57 -0.10 -5.92 5.10
CA LEU A 57 0.46 -5.04 6.13
C LEU A 57 0.18 -5.53 7.55
N ARG A 58 -1.07 -5.92 7.86
CA ARG A 58 -1.47 -6.37 9.21
C ARG A 58 -0.74 -7.62 9.71
N ASN A 59 -0.16 -8.40 8.79
CA ASN A 59 0.57 -9.63 9.08
C ASN A 59 2.10 -9.45 9.10
N ARG A 60 2.61 -8.24 8.84
CA ARG A 60 4.06 -7.99 8.84
C ARG A 60 4.60 -7.88 10.26
N ASN A 61 5.84 -8.32 10.44
CA ASN A 61 6.65 -7.94 11.59
C ASN A 61 7.17 -6.51 11.36
N ALA A 62 6.92 -5.60 12.31
CA ALA A 62 7.22 -4.18 12.14
C ALA A 62 8.73 -3.89 12.02
N ALA A 63 9.59 -4.60 12.75
CA ALA A 63 11.04 -4.41 12.68
C ALA A 63 11.60 -4.84 11.31
N ASN A 64 11.17 -6.00 10.81
CA ASN A 64 11.56 -6.49 9.48
C ASN A 64 11.03 -5.58 8.37
N LEU A 65 9.78 -5.12 8.50
CA LEU A 65 9.19 -4.19 7.53
C LEU A 65 9.94 -2.86 7.53
N HIS A 66 10.24 -2.30 8.70
CA HIS A 66 11.02 -1.07 8.82
C HIS A 66 12.37 -1.19 8.11
N ALA A 67 13.14 -2.25 8.38
CA ALA A 67 14.40 -2.50 7.68
C ALA A 67 14.21 -2.56 6.15
N LYS A 68 13.16 -3.25 5.69
CA LYS A 68 12.86 -3.36 4.25
C LYS A 68 12.47 -2.03 3.61
N LEU A 69 11.71 -1.18 4.31
CA LEU A 69 11.32 0.15 3.85
C LEU A 69 12.55 1.05 3.66
N HIS A 70 13.50 1.01 4.60
CA HIS A 70 14.76 1.74 4.48
C HIS A 70 15.61 1.22 3.31
N GLU A 71 15.80 -0.09 3.19
CA GLU A 71 16.52 -0.72 2.08
C GLU A 71 15.90 -0.34 0.72
N THR A 72 14.57 -0.40 0.61
CA THR A 72 13.84 -0.07 -0.63
C THR A 72 13.97 1.42 -0.98
N ASN A 73 13.97 2.31 0.03
CA ASN A 73 14.09 3.74 -0.21
C ASN A 73 15.53 4.14 -0.59
N GLN A 74 16.53 3.48 -0.01
CA GLN A 74 17.97 3.72 -0.27
C GLN A 74 18.46 3.11 -1.58
N SER A 75 17.93 1.94 -1.98
CA SER A 75 18.32 1.27 -3.23
C SER A 75 17.88 2.00 -4.50
N LYS A 76 16.96 2.96 -4.38
CA LYS A 76 16.48 3.74 -5.52
C LYS A 76 17.36 4.96 -5.78
N LYS A 77 17.66 5.22 -7.06
CA LYS A 77 18.34 6.45 -7.51
C LYS A 77 17.64 7.73 -7.04
N ARG A 78 16.31 7.68 -6.90
CA ARG A 78 15.49 8.73 -6.32
C ARG A 78 14.65 8.11 -5.19
N PRO A 79 14.86 8.53 -3.93
CA PRO A 79 14.05 8.06 -2.81
C PRO A 79 12.56 8.33 -3.04
N LEU A 80 11.71 7.38 -2.65
CA LEU A 80 10.24 7.54 -2.70
C LEU A 80 9.75 8.47 -1.60
N VAL A 81 10.45 8.50 -0.46
CA VAL A 81 10.17 9.41 0.64
C VAL A 81 11.42 10.16 1.03
N ARG A 82 11.25 11.45 1.35
CA ARG A 82 12.34 12.28 1.89
C ARG A 82 12.71 11.88 3.31
N ARG A 83 11.70 11.51 4.12
CA ARG A 83 11.86 11.03 5.49
C ARG A 83 11.35 9.60 5.59
N PRO A 84 12.25 8.59 5.67
CA PRO A 84 11.84 7.24 6.01
C PRO A 84 11.06 7.21 7.33
N PRO A 85 10.05 6.32 7.47
CA PRO A 85 9.30 6.22 8.70
C PRO A 85 10.20 5.69 9.83
N SER A 86 9.92 6.13 11.05
CA SER A 86 10.46 5.53 12.26
C SER A 86 9.84 4.15 12.53
N LEU A 87 10.52 3.32 13.33
CA LEU A 87 9.98 2.02 13.74
C LEU A 87 8.59 2.15 14.40
N GLY A 88 8.42 3.12 15.31
CA GLY A 88 7.13 3.35 15.98
C GLY A 88 6.01 3.78 15.03
N GLU A 89 6.32 4.47 13.91
CA GLU A 89 5.33 4.74 12.85
C GLU A 89 4.90 3.43 12.18
N VAL A 90 5.86 2.56 11.84
CA VAL A 90 5.58 1.27 11.20
C VAL A 90 4.77 0.35 12.13
N GLU A 91 5.09 0.31 13.43
CA GLU A 91 4.32 -0.43 14.43
C GLU A 91 2.87 0.02 14.50
N ARG A 92 2.63 1.34 14.51
CA ARG A 92 1.27 1.91 14.48
C ARG A 92 0.53 1.57 13.19
N TRP A 93 1.23 1.56 12.05
CA TRP A 93 0.62 1.16 10.78
C TRP A 93 0.18 -0.30 10.79
N VAL A 94 1.05 -1.20 11.25
CA VAL A 94 0.73 -2.63 11.38
C VAL A 94 -0.42 -2.85 12.35
N ALA A 95 -0.42 -2.16 13.50
CA ALA A 95 -1.49 -2.26 14.50
C ALA A 95 -2.84 -1.79 13.93
N HIS A 96 -2.88 -0.59 13.35
CA HIS A 96 -4.12 -0.06 12.77
C HIS A 96 -4.60 -0.89 11.56
N ALA A 97 -3.69 -1.45 10.77
CA ALA A 97 -4.07 -2.37 9.67
C ALA A 97 -4.79 -3.64 10.17
N LYS A 98 -4.56 -4.08 11.42
CA LYS A 98 -5.29 -5.21 12.03
C LYS A 98 -6.73 -4.87 12.36
N GLU A 99 -7.03 -3.60 12.60
CA GLU A 99 -8.37 -3.09 12.92
C GLU A 99 -9.20 -2.79 11.66
N LEU A 100 -8.58 -2.76 10.49
CA LEU A 100 -9.24 -2.43 9.23
C LEU A 100 -9.68 -3.68 8.48
N ASP A 101 -10.94 -3.63 8.01
CA ASP A 101 -11.41 -4.54 6.98
C ASP A 101 -10.79 -4.19 5.63
N PRO A 102 -10.13 -5.16 4.94
CA PRO A 102 -9.65 -4.96 3.58
C PRO A 102 -10.78 -4.57 2.64
N MET A 103 -10.60 -3.51 1.86
CA MET A 103 -11.62 -3.08 0.89
C MET A 103 -11.39 -3.64 -0.51
N VAL A 104 -10.18 -4.11 -0.81
CA VAL A 104 -9.83 -4.68 -2.12
C VAL A 104 -9.91 -6.20 -2.05
N THR A 105 -10.64 -6.77 -3.00
CA THR A 105 -10.66 -8.22 -3.27
C THR A 105 -9.96 -8.50 -4.59
N HIS A 106 -9.18 -9.58 -4.62
CA HIS A 106 -8.37 -10.00 -5.77
C HIS A 106 -9.13 -11.00 -6.64
#